data_AF-A0A6G0YK30-F1
#
_entry.id   AF-A0A6G0YK30-F1
#
_cell.length_a   1.000
_cell.length_b   1.000
_cell.length_c   1.000
_cell.angle_alpha   90.00
_cell.angle_beta   90.00
_cell.angle_gamma   90.00
#
_symmetry.space_group_name_H-M   'P 1'
#
loop_
_entity.id
_entity.type
_entity.pdbx_description
1 polymer ?
#
loop_
_entity_poly.entity_id
_entity_poly.type
_entity_poly.pdbx_seq_one_letter_code
_entity_poly.pdbx_strand_id
1 'polypeptide(L)'
;MLNCCYRIDLPKPKKMKLQATISKEKLDNLHNMCKNIITNQATNDLKKLFDEGALISRMCCKVKKKFRGEKLFRRLKQTTVSLKKLHQLNIDEVIQILLSTFDNGMPTKQACQWVGTRILAALNLINQLQQFSEGIAKLIVKVFQNCQCWLEMNLALAMVSRVWILTKSLHKSFSRSYENFRPLVNQLKMSETKWLPNFELPEFLNNNNILEDSQSDSTVELVKNPGSVMSRKPEQEDPVIKKRKRPGKRNRMLQEKHNNTIKVLPTSLIKYMFT
;
A
#
# COMPACT_ATOMS: atom_id res chain seq x y z
N MET A 1 -17.99 -21.10 -8.85
CA MET A 1 -18.22 -19.64 -9.03
C MET A 1 -18.14 -18.95 -7.67
N LEU A 2 -16.95 -18.53 -7.22
CA LEU A 2 -16.78 -17.67 -6.05
C LEU A 2 -15.77 -16.56 -6.40
N ASN A 3 -16.17 -15.68 -7.32
CA ASN A 3 -15.51 -14.39 -7.53
C ASN A 3 -15.84 -13.46 -6.35
N CYS A 4 -15.39 -13.81 -5.14
CA CYS A 4 -15.41 -12.89 -4.00
C CYS A 4 -14.18 -12.00 -4.08
N CYS A 5 -14.12 -11.15 -5.12
CA CYS A 5 -13.36 -9.92 -5.02
C CYS A 5 -13.94 -9.14 -3.85
N TYR A 6 -13.23 -9.08 -2.72
CA TYR A 6 -13.56 -8.22 -1.59
C TYR A 6 -13.60 -6.77 -2.10
N ARG A 7 -14.80 -6.30 -2.46
CA ARG A 7 -14.99 -4.99 -3.10
C ARG A 7 -14.60 -3.91 -2.09
N ILE A 8 -13.61 -3.11 -2.47
CA ILE A 8 -13.20 -1.91 -1.73
C ILE A 8 -14.35 -0.89 -1.67
N ASP A 9 -15.31 -0.99 -2.57
CA ASP A 9 -16.42 -0.04 -2.73
C ASP A 9 -17.73 -0.53 -2.11
N LEU A 10 -17.68 -1.03 -0.87
CA LEU A 10 -18.91 -1.26 -0.10
C LEU A 10 -19.44 0.07 0.46
N PRO A 11 -20.73 0.42 0.24
CA PRO A 11 -21.30 1.67 0.71
C PRO A 11 -21.21 1.78 2.24
N LYS A 12 -20.99 3.01 2.74
CA LYS A 12 -21.00 3.28 4.18
C LYS A 12 -22.39 2.92 4.75
N PRO A 13 -22.47 2.25 5.91
CA PRO A 13 -23.74 1.84 6.51
C PRO A 13 -24.68 3.02 6.78
N LYS A 14 -25.96 2.89 6.39
CA LYS A 14 -26.99 3.93 6.59
C LYS A 14 -27.63 3.91 7.99
N LYS A 15 -27.73 2.75 8.64
CA LYS A 15 -28.26 2.58 10.01
C LYS A 15 -27.57 1.40 10.69
N MET A 16 -26.94 1.63 11.85
CA MET A 16 -26.12 0.62 12.56
C MET A 16 -26.71 0.15 13.90
N LYS A 17 -27.95 0.52 14.23
CA LYS A 17 -28.49 0.35 15.59
C LYS A 17 -29.61 -0.68 15.65
N LEU A 18 -29.60 -1.51 16.70
CA LEU A 18 -30.75 -2.29 17.19
C LEU A 18 -30.80 -2.22 18.72
N GLN A 19 -32.00 -2.26 19.30
CA GLN A 19 -32.18 -2.55 20.74
C GLN A 19 -31.93 -4.05 20.98
N ALA A 20 -31.15 -4.38 22.00
CA ALA A 20 -30.55 -5.71 22.15
C ALA A 20 -31.22 -6.63 23.17
N THR A 21 -31.02 -7.94 22.97
CA THR A 21 -31.35 -9.05 23.89
C THR A 21 -30.12 -9.93 24.17
N ILE A 22 -28.90 -9.40 24.13
CA ILE A 22 -27.65 -10.15 24.41
C ILE A 22 -27.11 -9.70 25.79
N SER A 23 -26.47 -10.61 26.53
CA SER A 23 -25.85 -10.30 27.82
C SER A 23 -24.77 -9.23 27.70
N LYS A 24 -24.75 -8.30 28.66
CA LYS A 24 -23.81 -7.16 28.71
C LYS A 24 -22.34 -7.61 28.65
N GLU A 25 -22.01 -8.73 29.29
CA GLU A 25 -20.66 -9.31 29.31
C GLU A 25 -20.12 -9.67 27.91
N LYS A 26 -20.97 -10.25 27.03
CA LYS A 26 -20.56 -10.56 25.65
C LYS A 26 -20.35 -9.29 24.82
N LEU A 27 -21.11 -8.24 25.11
CA LEU A 27 -20.94 -6.94 24.46
C LEU A 27 -19.63 -6.28 24.88
N ASP A 28 -19.33 -6.28 26.17
CA ASP A 28 -18.09 -5.72 26.71
C ASP A 28 -16.87 -6.47 26.16
N ASN A 29 -16.96 -7.79 25.99
CA ASN A 29 -15.93 -8.59 25.32
C ASN A 29 -15.74 -8.19 23.85
N LEU A 30 -16.83 -8.03 23.08
CA LEU A 30 -16.75 -7.59 21.67
C LEU A 30 -16.16 -6.17 21.57
N HIS A 31 -16.58 -5.26 22.44
CA HIS A 31 -16.08 -3.89 22.52
C HIS A 31 -14.59 -3.86 22.84
N ASN A 32 -14.16 -4.58 23.88
CA ASN A 32 -12.76 -4.69 24.27
C ASN A 32 -11.91 -5.32 23.18
N MET A 33 -12.42 -6.31 22.43
CA MET A 33 -11.71 -6.84 21.26
C MET A 33 -11.56 -5.81 20.15
N CYS A 34 -12.64 -5.10 19.77
CA CYS A 34 -12.59 -4.05 18.75
C CYS A 34 -11.58 -2.95 19.16
N LYS A 35 -11.59 -2.59 20.45
CA LYS A 35 -10.63 -1.67 21.03
C LYS A 35 -9.21 -2.21 20.96
N ASN A 36 -8.98 -3.49 21.27
CA ASN A 36 -7.66 -4.13 21.18
C ASN A 36 -7.10 -4.21 19.75
N ILE A 37 -7.96 -4.36 18.74
CA ILE A 37 -7.56 -4.29 17.32
C ILE A 37 -7.01 -2.89 17.00
N ILE A 38 -7.66 -1.83 17.50
CA ILE A 38 -7.22 -0.45 17.33
C ILE A 38 -5.98 -0.12 18.15
N THR A 39 -5.92 -0.58 19.40
CA THR A 39 -5.05 0.09 20.38
C THR A 39 -3.58 -0.22 20.22
N ASN A 40 -3.12 -1.45 19.94
CA ASN A 40 -1.73 -1.72 20.36
C ASN A 40 -0.77 -2.53 19.48
N GLN A 41 -1.01 -2.74 18.20
CA GLN A 41 0.12 -3.11 17.32
C GLN A 41 -0.17 -2.88 15.85
N ALA A 42 -1.37 -3.24 15.41
CA ALA A 42 -1.74 -3.22 14.00
C ALA A 42 -1.74 -1.81 13.40
N THR A 43 -2.25 -0.82 14.13
CA THR A 43 -2.35 0.57 13.65
C THR A 43 -0.97 1.23 13.53
N ASN A 44 -0.11 1.04 14.54
CA ASN A 44 1.27 1.50 14.50
C ASN A 44 2.09 0.81 13.39
N ASP A 45 1.94 -0.50 13.23
CA ASP A 45 2.63 -1.24 12.17
C ASP A 45 2.11 -0.90 10.77
N LEU A 46 0.80 -0.60 10.63
CA LEU A 46 0.22 -0.07 9.40
C LEU A 46 0.81 1.30 9.04
N LYS A 47 0.91 2.21 10.01
CA LYS A 47 1.52 3.52 9.80
C LYS A 47 2.97 3.38 9.32
N LYS A 48 3.78 2.56 10.00
CA LYS A 48 5.16 2.25 9.59
C LYS A 48 5.21 1.66 8.18
N LEU A 49 4.27 0.76 7.85
CA LEU A 49 4.18 0.16 6.52
C LEU A 49 3.88 1.21 5.43
N PHE A 50 3.02 2.19 5.72
CA PHE A 50 2.75 3.29 4.80
C PHE A 50 3.94 4.24 4.64
N ASP A 51 4.67 4.51 5.72
CA ASP A 51 5.92 5.30 5.67
C ASP A 51 6.96 4.61 4.76
N GLU A 52 7.12 3.29 4.88
CA GLU A 52 7.95 2.50 3.97
C GLU A 52 7.45 2.55 2.52
N GLY A 53 6.14 2.51 2.31
CA GLY A 53 5.54 2.70 0.99
C GLY A 53 5.88 4.04 0.35
N ALA A 54 5.90 5.11 1.14
CA ALA A 54 6.29 6.44 0.68
C ALA A 54 7.79 6.48 0.30
N LEU A 55 8.65 5.81 1.06
CA LEU A 55 10.07 5.68 0.74
C LEU A 55 10.29 4.92 -0.58
N ILE A 56 9.61 3.79 -0.77
CA ILE A 56 9.67 3.03 -2.03
C ILE A 56 9.17 3.86 -3.20
N SER A 57 8.09 4.65 -3.01
CA SER A 57 7.57 5.55 -4.03
C SER A 57 8.59 6.62 -4.43
N ARG A 58 9.26 7.25 -3.46
CA ARG A 58 10.34 8.22 -3.71
C ARG A 58 11.51 7.59 -4.44
N MET A 59 11.94 6.40 -4.02
CA MET A 59 12.97 5.63 -4.71
C MET A 59 12.57 5.38 -6.16
N CYS A 60 11.32 4.95 -6.39
CA CYS A 60 10.77 4.76 -7.72
C CYS A 60 10.90 6.04 -8.57
N CYS A 61 10.48 7.18 -8.05
CA CYS A 61 10.60 8.45 -8.76
C CYS A 61 12.05 8.80 -9.10
N LYS A 62 12.98 8.63 -8.15
CA LYS A 62 14.40 8.97 -8.32
C LYS A 62 15.06 8.17 -9.45
N VAL A 63 14.75 6.88 -9.55
CA VAL A 63 15.42 5.98 -10.49
C VAL A 63 14.59 5.64 -11.74
N LYS A 64 13.44 6.31 -11.92
CA LYS A 64 12.50 6.09 -13.02
C LYS A 64 13.13 6.16 -14.41
N LYS A 65 14.06 7.10 -14.65
CA LYS A 65 14.71 7.24 -15.96
C LYS A 65 15.68 6.08 -16.25
N LYS A 66 16.36 5.57 -15.22
CA LYS A 66 17.40 4.54 -15.33
C LYS A 66 16.83 3.13 -15.48
N PHE A 67 15.70 2.84 -14.83
CA PHE A 67 15.15 1.48 -14.76
C PHE A 67 13.69 1.37 -15.26
N ARG A 68 13.26 2.24 -16.18
CA ARG A 68 11.86 2.30 -16.65
C ARG A 68 11.35 0.96 -17.19
N GLY A 69 12.21 0.22 -17.89
CA GLY A 69 11.88 -1.05 -18.53
C GLY A 69 12.00 -2.26 -17.60
N GLU A 70 12.73 -2.14 -16.50
CA GLU A 70 13.14 -3.26 -15.67
C GLU A 70 11.98 -3.93 -14.93
N LYS A 71 11.98 -5.27 -14.93
CA LYS A 71 10.95 -6.08 -14.27
C LYS A 71 10.89 -5.79 -12.77
N LEU A 72 12.05 -5.62 -12.14
CA LEU A 72 12.19 -5.24 -10.73
C LEU A 72 11.43 -3.94 -10.42
N PHE A 73 11.62 -2.93 -11.25
CA PHE A 73 11.05 -1.61 -11.04
C PHE A 73 9.53 -1.58 -11.25
N ARG A 74 9.02 -2.39 -12.19
CA ARG A 74 7.57 -2.62 -12.33
C ARG A 74 6.97 -3.26 -11.09
N ARG A 75 7.65 -4.25 -10.50
CA ARG A 75 7.21 -4.90 -9.24
C ARG A 75 7.21 -3.94 -8.06
N LEU A 76 8.23 -3.11 -7.90
CA LEU A 76 8.26 -2.07 -6.85
C LEU A 76 7.08 -1.08 -6.97
N LYS A 77 6.69 -0.70 -8.19
CA LYS A 77 5.49 0.11 -8.41
C LYS A 77 4.19 -0.64 -8.05
N GLN A 78 4.11 -1.94 -8.31
CA GLN A 78 2.95 -2.73 -7.90
C GLN A 78 2.83 -2.77 -6.37
N THR A 79 3.96 -2.84 -5.65
CA THR A 79 3.99 -2.70 -4.19
C THR A 79 3.39 -1.37 -3.75
N THR A 80 3.80 -0.24 -4.36
CA THR A 80 3.26 1.08 -3.96
C THR A 80 1.77 1.24 -4.27
N VAL A 81 1.31 0.70 -5.40
CA VAL A 81 -0.12 0.67 -5.73
C VAL A 81 -0.91 -0.16 -4.71
N SER A 82 -0.38 -1.30 -4.30
CA SER A 82 -1.05 -2.19 -3.34
C SER A 82 -1.08 -1.57 -1.93
N LEU A 83 -0.02 -0.89 -1.52
CA LEU A 83 0.01 -0.09 -0.29
C LEU A 83 -1.01 1.05 -0.30
N LYS A 84 -1.19 1.72 -1.45
CA LYS A 84 -2.23 2.74 -1.60
C LYS A 84 -3.62 2.15 -1.46
N LYS A 85 -3.90 0.98 -2.05
CA LYS A 85 -5.17 0.28 -1.88
C LYS A 85 -5.42 -0.11 -0.41
N LEU A 86 -4.38 -0.57 0.29
CA LEU A 86 -4.47 -0.91 1.71
C LEU A 86 -4.79 0.32 2.54
N HIS A 87 -4.13 1.45 2.28
CA HIS A 87 -4.42 2.73 2.92
C HIS A 87 -5.88 3.16 2.69
N GLN A 88 -6.39 3.02 1.46
CA GLN A 88 -7.78 3.37 1.10
C GLN A 88 -8.85 2.54 1.84
N LEU A 89 -8.49 1.41 2.45
CA LEU A 89 -9.44 0.66 3.28
C LEU A 89 -9.77 1.39 4.59
N ASN A 90 -8.98 2.38 5.00
CA ASN A 90 -9.15 3.17 6.22
C ASN A 90 -9.55 2.31 7.44
N ILE A 91 -8.78 1.28 7.74
CA ILE A 91 -9.10 0.30 8.79
C ILE A 91 -9.36 0.99 10.13
N ASP A 92 -8.58 2.01 10.47
CA ASP A 92 -8.75 2.78 11.69
C ASP A 92 -10.13 3.46 11.75
N GLU A 93 -10.55 4.14 10.68
CA GLU A 93 -11.87 4.77 10.57
C GLU A 93 -12.99 3.71 10.64
N VAL A 94 -12.83 2.59 9.96
CA VAL A 94 -13.79 1.47 9.94
C VAL A 94 -14.04 0.94 11.35
N ILE A 95 -12.99 0.73 12.14
CA ILE A 95 -13.14 0.20 13.49
C ILE A 95 -13.66 1.28 14.44
N GLN A 96 -13.26 2.55 14.28
CA GLN A 96 -13.82 3.67 15.08
C GLN A 96 -15.32 3.84 14.84
N ILE A 97 -15.77 3.74 13.59
CA ILE A 97 -17.21 3.73 13.26
C ILE A 97 -17.88 2.59 14.01
N LEU A 98 -17.32 1.37 13.99
CA LEU A 98 -17.89 0.26 14.73
C LEU A 98 -17.91 0.51 16.24
N LEU A 99 -16.84 1.01 16.85
CA LEU A 99 -16.81 1.35 18.27
C LEU A 99 -17.91 2.35 18.65
N SER A 100 -18.11 3.41 17.86
CA SER A 100 -19.14 4.41 18.12
C SER A 100 -20.57 3.86 18.13
N THR A 101 -20.79 2.67 17.53
CA THR A 101 -22.10 2.01 17.58
C THR A 101 -22.38 1.36 18.94
N PHE A 102 -21.33 1.01 19.71
CA PHE A 102 -21.46 0.48 21.06
C PHE A 102 -21.87 1.57 22.06
N ASP A 103 -21.36 2.80 21.89
CA ASP A 103 -21.72 3.95 22.74
C ASP A 103 -23.22 4.28 22.64
N ASN A 104 -23.85 3.92 21.53
CA ASN A 104 -25.23 4.25 21.18
C ASN A 104 -26.18 3.04 21.10
N GLY A 105 -25.74 1.85 21.54
CA GLY A 105 -26.52 0.61 21.45
C GLY A 105 -25.67 -0.61 21.08
N MET A 106 -26.26 -1.59 20.39
CA MET A 106 -25.51 -2.75 19.88
C MET A 106 -25.31 -2.66 18.36
N PRO A 107 -24.12 -3.05 17.85
CA PRO A 107 -23.92 -3.20 16.41
C PRO A 107 -24.77 -4.34 15.86
N THR A 108 -25.35 -4.11 14.69
CA THR A 108 -26.03 -5.17 13.93
C THR A 108 -25.04 -6.18 13.37
N LYS A 109 -25.49 -7.43 13.14
CA LYS A 109 -24.67 -8.45 12.44
C LYS A 109 -24.12 -7.93 11.10
N GLN A 110 -24.90 -7.14 10.37
CA GLN A 110 -24.47 -6.54 9.09
C GLN A 110 -23.35 -5.50 9.25
N ALA A 111 -23.38 -4.70 10.30
CA ALA A 111 -22.31 -3.75 10.60
C ALA A 111 -20.99 -4.48 10.91
N CYS A 112 -21.08 -5.53 11.72
CA CYS A 112 -19.92 -6.36 12.02
C CYS A 112 -19.42 -7.14 10.79
N GLN A 113 -20.32 -7.68 9.96
CA GLN A 113 -19.96 -8.33 8.68
C GLN A 113 -19.23 -7.36 7.74
N TRP A 114 -19.70 -6.11 7.65
CA TRP A 114 -19.02 -5.07 6.87
C TRP A 114 -17.60 -4.80 7.39
N VAL A 115 -17.39 -4.67 8.70
CA VAL A 115 -16.03 -4.56 9.26
C VAL A 115 -15.20 -5.79 8.94
N GLY A 116 -15.77 -6.99 9.07
CA GLY A 116 -15.12 -8.24 8.71
C GLY A 116 -14.67 -8.29 7.25
N THR A 117 -15.46 -7.77 6.31
CA THR A 117 -15.05 -7.66 4.89
C THR A 117 -13.84 -6.77 4.69
N ARG A 118 -13.74 -5.67 5.46
CA ARG A 118 -12.60 -4.74 5.41
C ARG A 118 -11.33 -5.39 5.96
N ILE A 119 -11.45 -6.14 7.06
CA ILE A 119 -10.35 -6.93 7.63
C ILE A 119 -9.87 -7.99 6.62
N LEU A 120 -10.78 -8.71 5.97
CA LEU A 120 -10.43 -9.69 4.93
C LEU A 120 -9.76 -9.06 3.72
N ALA A 121 -10.25 -7.91 3.25
CA ALA A 121 -9.62 -7.16 2.18
C ALA A 121 -8.19 -6.72 2.55
N ALA A 122 -7.98 -6.27 3.79
CA ALA A 122 -6.66 -5.90 4.29
C ALA A 122 -5.73 -7.11 4.34
N LEU A 123 -6.19 -8.25 4.89
CA LEU A 123 -5.42 -9.51 4.92
C LEU A 123 -4.98 -9.94 3.53
N ASN A 124 -5.88 -9.88 2.55
CA ASN A 124 -5.55 -10.21 1.17
C ASN A 124 -4.44 -9.30 0.60
N LEU A 125 -4.59 -7.98 0.75
CA LEU A 125 -3.58 -7.02 0.27
C LEU A 125 -2.22 -7.20 0.99
N ILE A 126 -2.24 -7.49 2.29
CA ILE A 126 -1.04 -7.78 3.09
C ILE A 126 -0.35 -9.05 2.57
N ASN A 127 -1.10 -10.11 2.27
CA ASN A 127 -0.55 -11.34 1.71
C ASN A 127 0.07 -11.11 0.32
N GLN A 128 -0.60 -10.35 -0.55
CA GLN A 128 -0.06 -9.95 -1.85
C GLN A 128 1.25 -9.17 -1.71
N LEU A 129 1.33 -8.25 -0.73
CA LEU A 129 2.56 -7.50 -0.45
C LEU A 129 3.71 -8.41 0.01
N GLN A 130 3.45 -9.45 0.81
CA GLN A 130 4.48 -10.44 1.18
C GLN A 130 5.05 -11.13 -0.06
N GLN A 131 4.18 -11.61 -0.95
CA GLN A 131 4.58 -12.29 -2.19
C GLN A 131 5.36 -11.37 -3.12
N PHE A 132 4.94 -10.11 -3.24
CA PHE A 132 5.68 -9.10 -4.01
C PHE A 132 7.06 -8.87 -3.42
N SER A 133 7.18 -8.73 -2.10
CA SER A 133 8.47 -8.53 -1.45
C SER A 133 9.43 -9.69 -1.69
N GLU A 134 8.97 -10.94 -1.58
CA GLU A 134 9.78 -12.12 -1.87
C GLU A 134 10.20 -12.19 -3.34
N GLY A 135 9.26 -11.93 -4.26
CA GLY A 135 9.54 -11.89 -5.69
C GLY A 135 10.55 -10.80 -6.06
N ILE A 136 10.46 -9.63 -5.42
CA ILE A 136 11.38 -8.52 -5.60
C ILE A 136 12.77 -8.88 -5.06
N ALA A 137 12.87 -9.46 -3.85
CA ALA A 137 14.15 -9.88 -3.28
C ALA A 137 14.88 -10.87 -4.20
N LYS A 138 14.17 -11.87 -4.75
CA LYS A 138 14.73 -12.82 -5.73
C LYS A 138 15.25 -12.13 -6.99
N LEU A 139 14.57 -11.08 -7.47
CA LEU A 139 15.04 -10.29 -8.61
C LEU A 139 16.29 -9.47 -8.27
N ILE A 140 16.34 -8.88 -7.07
CA ILE A 140 17.50 -8.09 -6.63
C ILE A 140 18.76 -8.97 -6.54
N VAL A 141 18.65 -10.19 -5.99
CA VAL A 141 19.76 -11.16 -5.94
C VAL A 141 20.33 -11.45 -7.34
N LYS A 142 19.46 -11.60 -8.35
CA LYS A 142 19.89 -11.78 -9.75
C LYS A 142 20.59 -10.55 -10.32
N VAL A 143 20.17 -9.34 -9.94
CA VAL A 143 20.83 -8.11 -10.38
C VAL A 143 22.22 -7.96 -9.73
N PHE A 144 22.38 -8.36 -8.46
CA PHE A 144 23.70 -8.34 -7.81
C PHE A 144 24.71 -9.25 -8.50
N GLN A 145 24.29 -10.40 -9.03
CA GLN A 145 25.15 -11.29 -9.81
C GLN A 145 25.70 -10.62 -11.08
N ASN A 146 24.98 -9.62 -11.61
CA ASN A 146 25.41 -8.85 -12.78
C ASN A 146 26.27 -7.62 -12.42
N CYS A 147 26.58 -7.40 -11.13
CA CYS A 147 27.41 -6.32 -10.60
C CYS A 147 26.98 -4.88 -10.95
N GLN A 148 25.72 -4.66 -11.33
CA GLN A 148 25.22 -3.34 -11.71
C GLN A 148 24.40 -2.69 -10.58
N CYS A 149 24.60 -1.38 -10.38
CA CYS A 149 23.72 -0.53 -9.55
C CYS A 149 23.55 -0.98 -8.10
N TRP A 150 24.65 -1.42 -7.48
CA TRP A 150 24.71 -1.95 -6.11
C TRP A 150 24.01 -1.07 -5.07
N LEU A 151 24.24 0.25 -5.11
CA LEU A 151 23.68 1.17 -4.14
C LEU A 151 22.15 1.19 -4.19
N GLU A 152 21.57 1.34 -5.39
CA GLU A 152 20.13 1.35 -5.57
C GLU A 152 19.47 0.02 -5.22
N MET A 153 20.14 -1.10 -5.55
CA MET A 153 19.65 -2.45 -5.26
C MET A 153 19.69 -2.77 -3.76
N ASN A 154 20.77 -2.38 -3.06
CA ASN A 154 20.87 -2.53 -1.60
C ASN A 154 19.78 -1.73 -0.88
N LEU A 155 19.56 -0.49 -1.32
CA LEU A 155 18.50 0.35 -0.76
C LEU A 155 17.11 -0.25 -1.01
N ALA A 156 16.86 -0.73 -2.23
CA ALA A 156 15.60 -1.39 -2.56
C ALA A 156 15.38 -2.67 -1.73
N LEU A 157 16.42 -3.48 -1.56
CA LEU A 157 16.36 -4.70 -0.75
C LEU A 157 16.04 -4.38 0.70
N ALA A 158 16.72 -3.38 1.29
CA ALA A 158 16.46 -2.95 2.66
C ALA A 158 15.01 -2.47 2.86
N MET A 159 14.48 -1.66 1.93
CA MET A 159 13.08 -1.22 1.98
C MET A 159 12.10 -2.39 1.87
N VAL A 160 12.32 -3.30 0.92
CA VAL A 160 11.46 -4.45 0.66
C VAL A 160 11.47 -5.44 1.83
N SER A 161 12.64 -5.69 2.43
CA SER A 161 12.75 -6.53 3.62
C SER A 161 11.96 -5.95 4.80
N ARG A 162 12.00 -4.62 5.02
CA ARG A 162 11.18 -3.97 6.06
C ARG A 162 9.69 -4.11 5.78
N VAL A 163 9.26 -3.94 4.52
CA VAL A 163 7.86 -4.21 4.11
C VAL A 163 7.47 -5.65 4.39
N TRP A 164 8.33 -6.63 4.07
CA TRP A 164 8.04 -8.05 4.34
C TRP A 164 7.88 -8.35 5.83
N ILE A 165 8.78 -7.82 6.69
CA ILE A 165 8.70 -8.00 8.14
C ILE A 165 7.40 -7.39 8.70
N LEU A 166 7.08 -6.15 8.31
CA LEU A 166 5.87 -5.46 8.75
C LEU A 166 4.61 -6.20 8.28
N THR A 167 4.57 -6.65 7.03
CA THR A 167 3.43 -7.40 6.49
C THR A 167 3.27 -8.78 7.13
N LYS A 168 4.35 -9.45 7.55
CA LYS A 168 4.27 -10.68 8.36
C LYS A 168 3.68 -10.43 9.74
N SER A 169 4.13 -9.39 10.44
CA SER A 169 3.59 -8.96 11.74
C SER A 169 2.09 -8.66 11.63
N LEU A 170 1.73 -7.80 10.67
CA LEU A 170 0.35 -7.38 10.42
C LEU A 170 -0.56 -8.55 10.06
N HIS A 171 -0.11 -9.45 9.18
CA HIS A 171 -0.91 -10.63 8.82
C HIS A 171 -1.24 -11.47 10.05
N LYS A 172 -0.25 -11.77 10.90
CA LYS A 172 -0.47 -12.52 12.14
C LYS A 172 -1.47 -11.83 13.07
N SER A 173 -1.35 -10.51 13.21
CA SER A 173 -2.25 -9.70 14.03
C SER A 173 -3.68 -9.73 13.48
N PHE A 174 -3.88 -9.38 12.20
CA PHE A 174 -5.19 -9.34 11.57
C PHE A 174 -5.86 -10.72 11.49
N SER A 175 -5.11 -11.80 11.22
CA SER A 175 -5.65 -13.15 11.21
C SER A 175 -6.19 -13.55 12.58
N ARG A 176 -5.40 -13.32 13.64
CA ARG A 176 -5.84 -13.61 15.02
C ARG A 176 -7.07 -12.77 15.41
N SER A 177 -7.09 -11.50 15.02
CA SER A 177 -8.25 -10.64 15.25
C SER A 177 -9.49 -11.15 14.52
N TYR A 178 -9.35 -11.60 13.28
CA TYR A 178 -10.45 -12.15 12.48
C TYR A 178 -11.03 -13.44 13.08
N GLU A 179 -10.15 -14.39 13.46
CA GLU A 179 -10.52 -15.66 14.08
C GLU A 179 -11.34 -15.47 15.37
N ASN A 180 -10.97 -14.48 16.19
CA ASN A 180 -11.69 -14.16 17.42
C ASN A 180 -12.97 -13.35 17.17
N PHE A 181 -12.97 -12.48 16.17
CA PHE A 181 -14.09 -11.60 15.85
C PHE A 181 -15.27 -12.37 15.25
N ARG A 182 -15.02 -13.26 14.28
CA ARG A 182 -16.03 -14.01 13.54
C ARG A 182 -17.09 -14.73 14.41
N PRO A 183 -16.72 -15.58 15.40
CA PRO A 183 -17.70 -16.34 16.18
C PRO A 183 -18.66 -15.42 16.96
N LEU A 184 -18.21 -14.22 17.34
CA LEU A 184 -19.07 -13.23 18.01
C LEU A 184 -20.04 -12.59 17.03
N VAL A 185 -19.60 -12.28 15.80
CA VAL A 185 -20.49 -11.75 14.75
C VAL A 185 -21.64 -12.71 14.44
N ASN A 186 -21.36 -14.01 14.44
CA ASN A 186 -22.38 -15.03 14.15
C ASN A 186 -23.46 -15.12 15.23
N GLN A 187 -23.21 -14.62 16.44
CA GLN A 187 -24.18 -14.57 17.55
C GLN A 187 -25.08 -13.32 17.50
N LEU A 188 -24.77 -12.34 16.65
CA LEU A 188 -25.54 -11.08 16.55
C LEU A 188 -26.80 -11.26 15.72
N LYS A 189 -27.84 -10.47 16.05
CA LYS A 189 -29.08 -10.40 15.28
C LYS A 189 -28.88 -9.61 13.99
N MET A 190 -29.55 -10.06 12.93
CA MET A 190 -29.64 -9.32 11.67
C MET A 190 -30.49 -8.05 11.86
N SER A 191 -30.14 -6.99 11.13
CA SER A 191 -31.01 -5.82 11.02
C SER A 191 -32.26 -6.16 10.23
N GLU A 192 -33.39 -5.56 10.59
CA GLU A 192 -34.66 -5.66 9.87
C GLU A 192 -34.50 -5.16 8.42
N THR A 193 -33.77 -4.06 8.23
CA THR A 193 -33.42 -3.53 6.91
C THR A 193 -32.09 -4.09 6.43
N LYS A 194 -32.13 -5.03 5.47
CA LYS A 194 -30.92 -5.58 4.86
C LYS A 194 -30.25 -4.54 3.94
N TRP A 195 -29.22 -3.87 4.43
CA TRP A 195 -28.43 -2.91 3.63
C TRP A 195 -27.14 -3.50 3.06
N LEU A 196 -26.59 -4.53 3.72
CA LEU A 196 -25.51 -5.34 3.17
C LEU A 196 -26.12 -6.52 2.38
N PRO A 197 -25.70 -6.78 1.13
CA PRO A 197 -26.12 -7.99 0.41
C PRO A 197 -25.78 -9.24 1.23
N ASN A 198 -26.50 -10.35 1.03
CA ASN A 198 -26.34 -11.61 1.79
C ASN A 198 -24.88 -12.11 1.73
N PHE A 199 -24.06 -11.61 2.65
CA PHE A 199 -22.64 -11.90 2.75
C PHE A 199 -22.39 -12.49 4.12
N GLU A 200 -21.76 -13.66 4.13
CA GLU A 200 -21.34 -14.32 5.35
C GLU A 200 -19.81 -14.34 5.41
N LEU A 201 -19.28 -14.18 6.62
CA LEU A 201 -17.84 -14.20 6.84
C LEU A 201 -17.32 -15.63 6.66
N PRO A 202 -16.35 -15.87 5.74
CA PRO A 202 -15.81 -17.20 5.49
C PRO A 202 -15.25 -17.82 6.76
N GLU A 203 -15.46 -19.13 6.91
CA GLU A 203 -15.00 -19.94 8.06
C GLU A 203 -13.50 -20.00 8.18
N PHE A 204 -12.84 -20.21 7.04
CA PHE A 204 -11.40 -20.33 6.96
C PHE A 204 -10.84 -19.20 6.13
N LEU A 205 -9.73 -18.63 6.60
CA LEU A 205 -8.87 -17.78 5.78
C LEU A 205 -8.20 -18.69 4.75
N ASN A 206 -8.88 -18.92 3.62
CA ASN A 206 -8.36 -19.81 2.61
C ASN A 206 -7.22 -19.08 1.87
N ASN A 207 -5.99 -19.31 2.32
CA ASN A 207 -4.78 -18.70 1.73
C ASN A 207 -4.65 -18.99 0.22
N ASN A 208 -5.31 -20.04 -0.28
CA ASN A 208 -5.17 -20.54 -1.65
C ASN A 208 -6.25 -20.04 -2.63
N ASN A 209 -7.42 -19.60 -2.19
CA ASN A 209 -8.51 -19.16 -3.10
C ASN A 209 -8.36 -17.69 -3.57
N ILE A 210 -7.24 -17.05 -3.24
CA ILE A 210 -6.96 -15.66 -3.56
C ILE A 210 -6.15 -15.55 -4.89
N LEU A 211 -5.75 -16.69 -5.46
CA LEU A 211 -4.65 -16.78 -6.43
C LEU A 211 -5.05 -16.80 -7.92
N GLU A 212 -6.32 -16.98 -8.30
CA GLU A 212 -6.61 -17.29 -9.72
C GLU A 212 -6.71 -16.09 -10.67
N ASP A 213 -6.97 -14.87 -10.22
CA ASP A 213 -7.18 -13.72 -11.13
C ASP A 213 -5.90 -12.91 -11.44
N SER A 214 -4.70 -13.45 -11.19
CA SER A 214 -3.44 -12.74 -11.49
C SER A 214 -2.44 -13.54 -12.34
N GLN A 215 -2.79 -14.75 -12.76
CA GLN A 215 -2.01 -15.54 -13.73
C GLN A 215 -2.67 -15.53 -15.11
N SER A 216 -2.89 -14.35 -15.67
CA SER A 216 -3.00 -14.20 -17.13
C SER A 216 -2.20 -12.97 -17.53
N ASP A 217 -0.88 -13.09 -17.45
CA ASP A 217 -0.01 -12.47 -18.45
C ASP A 217 1.40 -13.07 -18.39
N SER A 218 1.64 -13.94 -19.38
CA SER A 218 2.94 -14.25 -19.98
C SER A 218 3.86 -15.21 -19.22
N THR A 219 3.66 -16.50 -19.49
CA THR A 219 4.75 -17.36 -19.96
C THR A 219 5.44 -16.68 -21.15
N VAL A 220 6.37 -15.75 -20.87
CA VAL A 220 7.35 -15.32 -21.86
C VAL A 220 8.44 -16.38 -21.85
N GLU A 221 8.57 -17.08 -22.98
CA GLU A 221 9.70 -17.94 -23.29
C GLU A 221 11.01 -17.29 -22.86
N LEU A 222 11.87 -18.08 -22.22
CA LEU A 222 13.25 -17.69 -21.95
C LEU A 222 13.95 -17.43 -23.29
N VAL A 223 14.03 -16.16 -23.70
CA VAL A 223 15.01 -15.72 -24.68
C VAL A 223 16.39 -15.92 -24.05
N LYS A 224 17.12 -16.91 -24.59
CA LYS A 224 18.44 -17.39 -24.13
C LYS A 224 19.59 -16.37 -24.23
N ASN A 225 19.34 -15.15 -24.71
CA ASN A 225 20.38 -14.14 -24.90
C ASN A 225 20.06 -12.89 -24.08
N PRO A 226 20.69 -12.68 -22.91
CA PRO A 226 20.69 -11.36 -22.31
C PRO A 226 21.45 -10.43 -23.24
N GLY A 227 20.72 -9.57 -23.95
CA GLY A 227 21.31 -8.48 -24.70
C GLY A 227 22.22 -7.70 -23.77
N SER A 228 23.52 -7.71 -24.09
CA SER A 228 24.50 -6.77 -23.57
C SER A 228 23.96 -5.37 -23.75
N VAL A 229 23.52 -4.74 -22.66
CA VAL A 229 23.13 -3.34 -22.64
C VAL A 229 23.82 -2.70 -21.46
N MET A 230 25.01 -2.15 -21.76
CA MET A 230 25.57 -0.88 -21.30
C MET A 230 27.10 -0.91 -21.43
N SER A 231 27.62 -1.17 -22.63
CA SER A 231 28.88 -0.54 -23.03
C SER A 231 28.52 0.89 -23.41
N ARG A 232 28.82 1.87 -22.57
CA ARG A 232 28.85 3.27 -23.02
C ARG A 232 29.85 3.31 -24.18
N LYS A 233 29.41 3.68 -25.38
CA LYS A 233 30.34 4.13 -26.43
C LYS A 233 31.17 5.28 -25.81
N PRO A 234 32.50 5.26 -25.91
CA PRO A 234 33.29 6.44 -25.62
C PRO A 234 32.79 7.58 -26.52
N GLU A 235 32.60 8.76 -25.93
CA GLU A 235 32.25 9.96 -26.68
C GLU A 235 33.29 10.18 -27.78
N GLN A 236 32.80 10.23 -29.01
CA GLN A 236 33.59 10.62 -30.16
C GLN A 236 33.73 12.15 -30.09
N GLU A 237 34.94 12.64 -29.88
CA GLU A 237 35.25 14.06 -30.06
C GLU A 237 34.99 14.40 -31.53
N ASP A 238 33.90 15.12 -31.80
CA ASP A 238 33.60 15.59 -33.15
C ASP A 238 34.15 17.02 -33.38
N PRO A 239 34.62 17.29 -34.61
CA PRO A 239 35.46 18.42 -34.92
C PRO A 239 34.68 19.73 -35.13
N VAL A 240 35.41 20.82 -34.95
CA VAL A 240 35.04 22.21 -35.23
C VAL A 240 34.38 22.35 -36.62
N ILE A 241 33.06 22.52 -36.69
CA ILE A 241 32.37 22.96 -37.92
C ILE A 241 31.34 24.07 -37.64
N LYS A 242 31.77 25.28 -38.03
CA LYS A 242 31.09 26.45 -38.63
C LYS A 242 29.60 26.73 -38.30
N LYS A 243 29.41 27.87 -37.63
CA LYS A 243 28.15 28.57 -37.33
C LYS A 243 27.29 28.79 -38.58
N ARG A 244 26.05 28.26 -38.58
CA ARG A 244 24.98 28.71 -39.48
C ARG A 244 24.37 30.02 -38.97
N LYS A 245 24.35 31.05 -39.83
CA LYS A 245 23.67 32.34 -39.62
C LYS A 245 22.16 32.11 -39.52
N ARG A 246 21.53 32.59 -38.43
CA ARG A 246 20.07 32.71 -38.32
C ARG A 246 19.61 34.03 -38.95
N PRO A 247 18.47 34.06 -39.67
CA PRO A 247 17.87 35.31 -40.14
C PRO A 247 17.24 36.07 -38.96
N GLY A 248 17.34 37.39 -39.03
CA GLY A 248 17.20 38.28 -37.89
C GLY A 248 15.77 38.75 -37.53
N LYS A 249 15.76 39.34 -36.32
CA LYS A 249 14.91 40.41 -35.77
C LYS A 249 13.39 40.20 -35.66
N ARG A 250 12.94 40.25 -34.40
CA ARG A 250 12.20 41.45 -33.94
C ARG A 250 12.45 41.71 -32.46
N ASN A 251 12.95 42.93 -32.19
CA ASN A 251 13.22 43.48 -30.87
C ASN A 251 11.90 43.67 -30.10
N ARG A 252 11.85 43.21 -28.85
CA ARG A 252 11.07 43.86 -27.81
C ARG A 252 12.03 44.24 -26.69
N MET A 253 12.29 45.54 -26.60
CA MET A 253 12.91 46.15 -25.43
C MET A 253 11.91 46.07 -24.28
N LEU A 254 12.30 45.43 -23.19
CA LEU A 254 11.86 45.79 -21.85
C LEU A 254 13.12 45.78 -20.99
N GLN A 255 13.64 46.98 -20.75
CA GLN A 255 14.55 47.23 -19.66
C GLN A 255 13.74 47.10 -18.37
N GLU A 256 14.13 46.20 -17.49
CA GLU A 256 13.93 46.40 -16.06
C GLU A 256 15.11 45.76 -15.32
N LYS A 257 15.99 46.64 -14.87
CA LYS A 257 17.04 46.33 -13.90
C LYS A 257 16.35 46.06 -12.57
N HIS A 258 16.50 44.86 -12.03
CA HIS A 258 16.56 44.69 -10.58
C HIS A 258 17.57 43.61 -10.23
N ASN A 259 18.71 44.11 -9.74
CA ASN A 259 19.65 43.36 -8.92
C ASN A 259 18.91 42.84 -7.70
N ASN A 260 18.91 41.53 -7.46
CA ASN A 260 18.66 40.98 -6.14
C ASN A 260 19.63 39.83 -5.87
N THR A 261 20.71 40.21 -5.21
CA THR A 261 21.62 39.36 -4.46
C THR A 261 20.84 38.61 -3.39
N ILE A 262 20.65 37.29 -3.54
CA ILE A 262 20.14 36.48 -2.44
C ILE A 262 21.31 36.08 -1.57
N LYS A 263 21.36 36.69 -0.39
CA LYS A 263 22.23 36.36 0.73
C LYS A 263 21.94 34.92 1.19
N VAL A 264 23.00 34.15 1.37
CA VAL A 264 22.98 32.89 2.11
C VAL A 264 22.65 33.22 3.57
N LEU A 265 21.51 32.75 4.06
CA LEU A 265 21.15 32.82 5.48
C LEU A 265 21.82 31.65 6.23
N PRO A 266 22.38 31.88 7.42
CA PRO A 266 22.99 30.83 8.22
C PRO A 266 21.93 29.89 8.80
N THR A 267 22.32 28.62 8.88
CA THR A 267 21.62 27.51 9.51
C THR A 267 21.38 27.75 11.01
N SER A 268 20.21 28.28 11.35
CA SER A 268 19.66 28.20 12.71
C SER A 268 18.18 28.58 12.76
N LEU A 269 17.29 27.76 12.18
CA LEU A 269 15.84 27.74 12.50
C LEU A 269 15.14 26.56 11.81
N ILE A 270 15.38 25.35 12.33
CA ILE A 270 14.45 24.22 12.20
C ILE A 270 14.12 23.76 13.62
N LYS A 271 13.27 24.52 14.28
CA LYS A 271 12.44 24.06 15.40
C LYS A 271 11.02 24.50 15.05
N TYR A 272 10.07 23.58 15.27
CA TYR A 272 8.63 23.72 15.06
C TYR A 272 8.11 23.46 13.63
N MET A 273 7.94 22.19 13.29
CA MET A 273 6.83 21.73 12.45
C MET A 273 6.61 20.23 12.66
N PHE A 274 6.08 19.85 13.83
CA PHE A 274 5.30 18.62 14.05
C PHE A 274 4.52 18.80 15.36
N THR A 275 3.29 19.28 15.24
CA THR A 275 2.19 19.07 16.19
C THR A 275 1.01 18.59 15.38
#